data_AF-A0A2V0PCW4-F1
#
_entry.id   AF-A0A2V0PCW4-F1
#
_cell.length_a   1.000
_cell.length_b   1.000
_cell.length_c   1.000
_cell.angle_alpha   90.00
_cell.angle_beta   90.00
_cell.angle_gamma   90.00
#
_symmetry.space_group_name_H-M   'P 1'
#
loop_
_entity.id
_entity.type
_entity.pdbx_description
1 polymer ?
#
loop_
_entity_poly.entity_id
_entity_poly.type
_entity_poly.pdbx_seq_one_letter_code
_entity_poly.pdbx_strand_id
1 'polypeptide(L)'
;MRHFLHTAPRKGVAWSGRAVGVPPPPQRRARRPRRYAATLAAAPEPASPRQQQQEKRQQEQRQQPARPVLLTCGEEVAAYTAQHPALAAALGGSPDEWRVEEMRGGVINLAWSLERPGGAAVLVKQAPPYVRAVGPSFPLSTERMRVEAAAMRLAHALSPGCVPPPLHYDAANAVLAMPLLPPPHLPLTDALRDGATLPALPRALAALLAALYGASSEAALGPEAHARAVADFANADIVAANEQVVLVGPFTPDDPGNAWLPQLDADVRALWADAAAMSAVRRALGLYRSSREVLIHHDLHGGNILVDPGGDSMWVLDWEFATYGPASYDLGSVSASLLLAAVAAGLGGLPEAAPGARRRQCDWLLGAVVELWEATLEEWWREKQRLAGRDNEQLSSQLSSGEDRAAWAAALLADTLAFTGICMARLVVGMHSYQLFAGLPDQARARVDCERAALRTARRLLAGGGGGRGVRGAVAIAAEEIAALASKPAD
;
A
#
# COMPACT_ATOMS: atom_id res chain seq x y z
N MET A 1 -11.69 -21.21 -41.16
CA MET A 1 -11.95 -21.75 -42.52
C MET A 1 -12.84 -20.75 -43.26
N ARG A 2 -12.37 -20.21 -44.39
CA ARG A 2 -13.05 -19.33 -45.41
C ARG A 2 -13.44 -17.90 -44.97
N HIS A 3 -12.78 -16.80 -45.37
CA HIS A 3 -12.52 -16.10 -46.66
C HIS A 3 -13.58 -15.07 -47.13
N PHE A 4 -13.05 -13.98 -47.72
CA PHE A 4 -13.61 -12.79 -48.43
C PHE A 4 -13.96 -11.56 -47.57
N LEU A 5 -13.27 -10.40 -47.59
CA LEU A 5 -12.65 -9.50 -48.61
C LEU A 5 -13.62 -8.64 -49.45
N HIS A 6 -13.54 -7.32 -49.18
CA HIS A 6 -13.64 -6.12 -50.03
C HIS A 6 -14.80 -5.91 -51.02
N THR A 7 -15.42 -4.72 -50.94
CA THR A 7 -15.29 -3.64 -51.97
C THR A 7 -15.89 -2.32 -51.50
N ALA A 8 -15.23 -1.21 -51.88
CA ALA A 8 -15.64 0.18 -51.69
C ALA A 8 -16.51 0.68 -52.87
N PRO A 9 -17.01 1.92 -52.80
CA PRO A 9 -16.55 2.87 -53.81
C PRO A 9 -16.18 4.25 -53.26
N ARG A 10 -15.15 4.83 -53.90
CA ARG A 10 -14.69 6.22 -53.78
C ARG A 10 -15.58 7.17 -54.61
N LYS A 11 -15.85 8.36 -54.07
CA LYS A 11 -15.87 9.61 -54.86
C LYS A 11 -15.13 10.69 -54.07
N GLY A 12 -14.13 11.28 -54.70
CA GLY A 12 -13.28 12.32 -54.14
C GLY A 12 -13.85 13.72 -54.36
N VAL A 13 -13.36 14.66 -53.55
CA VAL A 13 -13.37 16.10 -53.85
C VAL A 13 -12.04 16.66 -53.33
N ALA A 14 -11.34 17.34 -54.23
CA ALA A 14 -10.10 18.07 -53.97
C ALA A 14 -10.38 19.35 -53.16
N TRP A 15 -9.45 19.75 -52.29
CA TRP A 15 -9.38 21.11 -51.76
C TRP A 15 -8.01 21.71 -52.05
N SER A 16 -8.01 22.68 -52.96
CA SER A 16 -6.91 23.58 -53.28
C SER A 16 -6.78 24.65 -52.19
N GLY A 17 -5.54 24.95 -51.79
CA GLY A 17 -5.23 25.90 -50.73
C GLY A 17 -5.44 27.37 -51.08
N ARG A 18 -5.55 28.19 -50.03
CA ARG A 18 -5.10 29.58 -49.98
C ARG A 18 -4.52 29.86 -48.60
N ALA A 19 -3.23 30.18 -48.58
CA ALA A 19 -2.53 30.71 -47.43
C ALA A 19 -3.04 32.14 -47.16
N VAL A 20 -3.47 32.39 -45.93
CA VAL A 20 -3.80 33.74 -45.44
C VAL A 20 -2.58 34.25 -44.69
N GLY A 21 -1.99 35.34 -45.19
CA GLY A 21 -0.82 35.98 -44.63
C GLY A 21 -1.09 36.57 -43.24
N VAL A 22 -0.17 36.30 -42.32
CA VAL A 22 -0.12 36.89 -40.98
C VAL A 22 0.56 38.27 -41.09
N PRO A 23 -0.04 39.36 -40.57
CA PRO A 23 0.60 40.67 -40.58
C PRO A 23 1.73 40.74 -39.52
N PRO A 24 2.79 41.55 -39.75
CA PRO A 24 3.92 41.62 -38.84
C PRO A 24 3.57 42.39 -37.54
N PRO A 25 4.28 42.11 -36.43
CA PRO A 25 4.02 42.78 -35.16
C PRO A 25 4.47 44.25 -35.20
N PRO A 26 3.80 45.15 -34.45
CA PRO A 26 4.15 46.57 -34.44
C PRO A 26 5.48 46.81 -33.72
N GLN A 27 6.34 47.61 -34.37
CA GLN A 27 7.62 48.07 -33.83
C GLN A 27 7.40 48.88 -32.54
N ARG A 28 7.92 48.37 -31.41
CA ARG A 28 7.98 49.12 -30.16
C ARG A 28 9.01 50.26 -30.30
N ARG A 29 8.53 51.51 -30.30
CA ARG A 29 9.37 52.69 -30.09
C ARG A 29 10.09 52.60 -28.74
N ALA A 30 11.42 52.73 -28.76
CA ALA A 30 12.25 52.84 -27.57
C ALA A 30 11.81 54.03 -26.71
N ARG A 31 11.29 53.76 -25.51
CA ARG A 31 11.09 54.79 -24.47
C ARG A 31 12.40 54.95 -23.71
N ARG A 32 12.89 56.20 -23.64
CA ARG A 32 14.03 56.62 -22.81
C ARG A 32 13.84 56.19 -21.34
N PRO A 33 14.91 55.87 -20.59
CA PRO A 33 14.80 55.50 -19.19
C PRO A 33 14.33 56.72 -18.38
N ARG A 34 13.15 56.62 -17.76
CA ARG A 34 12.72 57.56 -16.71
C ARG A 34 13.55 57.27 -15.47
N ARG A 35 14.32 58.26 -15.00
CA ARG A 35 14.90 58.28 -13.65
C ARG A 35 13.74 58.19 -12.65
N TYR A 36 13.64 57.07 -11.93
CA TYR A 36 12.84 57.01 -10.72
C TYR A 36 13.62 57.72 -9.62
N ALA A 37 13.22 58.93 -9.28
CA ALA A 37 13.51 59.50 -7.98
C ALA A 37 12.58 58.80 -6.99
N ALA A 38 13.15 57.97 -6.12
CA ALA A 38 12.43 57.35 -5.02
C ALA A 38 12.11 58.43 -3.98
N THR A 39 10.84 58.84 -3.91
CA THR A 39 10.31 59.44 -2.69
C THR A 39 10.12 58.28 -1.72
N LEU A 40 11.01 58.15 -0.73
CA LEU A 40 10.84 57.25 0.41
C LEU A 40 9.62 57.75 1.20
N ALA A 41 8.44 57.20 0.88
CA ALA A 41 7.34 57.20 1.83
C ALA A 41 7.80 56.35 3.03
N ALA A 42 7.67 56.90 4.23
CA ALA A 42 7.98 56.19 5.47
C ALA A 42 7.31 54.81 5.44
N ALA A 43 8.10 53.77 5.66
CA ALA A 43 7.59 52.41 5.79
C ALA A 43 6.52 52.41 6.90
N PRO A 44 5.37 51.73 6.71
CA PRO A 44 4.40 51.57 7.79
C PRO A 44 5.12 50.94 8.98
N GLU A 45 4.86 51.47 10.18
CA GLU A 45 5.45 50.93 11.41
C GLU A 45 5.20 49.41 11.48
N PRO A 46 6.20 48.62 11.89
CA PRO A 46 6.03 47.19 12.01
C PRO A 46 4.89 46.90 12.99
N ALA A 47 3.94 46.06 12.57
CA ALA A 47 2.79 45.68 13.39
C ALA A 47 3.27 45.25 14.78
N SER A 48 2.59 45.74 15.82
CA SER A 48 2.95 45.40 17.20
C SER A 48 2.89 43.88 17.41
N PRO A 49 3.65 43.31 18.37
CA PRO A 49 3.62 41.87 18.65
C PRO A 49 2.22 41.31 18.90
N ARG A 50 1.29 42.14 19.41
CA ARG A 50 -0.12 41.79 19.59
C ARG A 50 -0.89 41.73 18.27
N GLN A 51 -0.66 42.66 17.35
CA GLN A 51 -1.28 42.65 16.03
C GLN A 51 -0.78 41.48 15.19
N GLN A 52 0.53 41.19 15.23
CA GLN A 52 1.08 40.01 14.55
C GLN A 52 0.49 38.70 15.10
N GLN A 53 0.29 38.60 16.43
CA GLN A 53 -0.41 37.45 17.03
C GLN A 53 -1.89 37.37 16.65
N GLN A 54 -2.56 38.50 16.47
CA GLN A 54 -3.97 38.55 16.13
C GLN A 54 -4.19 38.24 14.65
N GLU A 55 -3.33 38.75 13.77
CA GLU A 55 -3.26 38.40 12.36
C GLU A 55 -2.91 36.94 12.18
N LYS A 56 -1.91 36.41 12.91
CA LYS A 56 -1.58 34.98 12.89
C LYS A 56 -2.76 34.11 13.35
N ARG A 57 -3.45 34.48 14.43
CA ARG A 57 -4.67 33.78 14.88
C ARG A 57 -5.81 33.87 13.87
N GLN A 58 -5.99 35.01 13.21
CA GLN A 58 -7.01 35.16 12.16
C GLN A 58 -6.64 34.40 10.88
N GLN A 59 -5.35 34.28 10.54
CA GLN A 59 -4.87 33.45 9.44
C GLN A 59 -5.04 31.97 9.77
N GLU A 60 -4.69 31.55 10.99
CA GLU A 60 -4.91 30.20 11.51
C GLU A 60 -6.41 29.85 11.55
N GLN A 61 -7.29 30.78 11.94
CA GLN A 61 -8.75 30.58 11.90
C GLN A 61 -9.34 30.58 10.48
N ARG A 62 -8.79 31.35 9.53
CA ARG A 62 -9.22 31.33 8.12
C ARG A 62 -8.72 30.10 7.35
N GLN A 63 -7.67 29.45 7.85
CA GLN A 63 -7.08 28.23 7.28
C GLN A 63 -7.54 26.95 7.99
N GLN A 64 -8.32 27.04 9.07
CA GLN A 64 -8.97 25.87 9.65
C GLN A 64 -10.11 25.44 8.71
N PRO A 65 -10.00 24.28 8.03
CA PRO A 65 -11.16 23.73 7.33
C PRO A 65 -12.31 23.59 8.34
N ALA A 66 -13.54 23.84 7.88
CA ALA A 66 -14.72 23.50 8.67
C ALA A 66 -14.56 22.05 9.17
N ARG A 67 -14.85 21.79 10.45
CA ARG A 67 -14.72 20.43 10.99
C ARG A 67 -15.51 19.48 10.09
N PRO A 68 -14.92 18.37 9.62
CA PRO A 68 -15.62 17.43 8.77
C PRO A 68 -16.88 16.96 9.48
N VAL A 69 -18.01 16.97 8.77
CA VAL A 69 -19.25 16.40 9.30
C VAL A 69 -19.08 14.89 9.30
N LEU A 70 -18.99 14.30 10.48
CA LEU A 70 -18.81 12.85 10.60
C LEU A 70 -20.12 12.14 10.27
N LEU A 71 -20.02 11.09 9.45
CA LEU A 71 -21.11 10.22 9.06
C LEU A 71 -21.14 9.03 10.03
N THR A 72 -21.94 9.16 11.08
CA THR A 72 -21.95 8.28 12.25
C THR A 72 -23.09 7.27 12.27
N CYS A 73 -24.12 7.46 11.43
CA CYS A 73 -25.20 6.49 11.25
C CYS A 73 -25.58 6.31 9.77
N GLY A 74 -26.32 5.24 9.48
CA GLY A 74 -26.73 4.91 8.11
C GLY A 74 -27.61 5.99 7.44
N GLU A 75 -28.43 6.70 8.21
CA GLU A 75 -29.27 7.80 7.71
C GLU A 75 -28.43 8.97 7.19
N GLU A 76 -27.39 9.35 7.94
CA GLU A 76 -26.44 10.41 7.55
C GLU A 76 -25.67 10.01 6.29
N VAL A 77 -25.24 8.75 6.20
CA VAL A 77 -24.51 8.22 5.04
C VAL A 77 -25.40 8.17 3.80
N ALA A 78 -26.66 7.72 3.93
CA ALA A 78 -27.62 7.72 2.85
C ALA A 78 -27.91 9.14 2.36
N ALA A 79 -28.16 10.08 3.28
CA ALA A 79 -28.40 11.48 2.95
C ALA A 79 -27.20 12.13 2.26
N TYR A 80 -25.99 11.90 2.77
CA TYR A 80 -24.74 12.34 2.14
C TYR A 80 -24.63 11.80 0.71
N THR A 81 -24.82 10.49 0.54
CA THR A 81 -24.70 9.83 -0.76
C THR A 81 -25.71 10.39 -1.77
N ALA A 82 -26.95 10.64 -1.35
CA ALA A 82 -28.01 11.20 -2.19
C ALA A 82 -27.70 12.63 -2.67
N GLN A 83 -26.99 13.41 -1.88
CA GLN A 83 -26.59 14.78 -2.22
C GLN A 83 -25.44 14.84 -3.25
N HIS A 84 -24.75 13.73 -3.49
CA HIS A 84 -23.61 13.65 -4.40
C HIS A 84 -24.00 12.94 -5.71
N PRO A 85 -24.16 13.66 -6.84
CA PRO A 85 -24.71 13.11 -8.08
C PRO A 85 -23.98 11.87 -8.61
N ALA A 86 -22.65 11.80 -8.47
CA ALA A 86 -21.87 10.65 -8.91
C ALA A 86 -22.20 9.37 -8.12
N LEU A 87 -22.46 9.50 -6.81
CA LEU A 87 -22.78 8.38 -5.93
C LEU A 87 -24.23 7.96 -6.07
N ALA A 88 -25.14 8.94 -6.10
CA ALA A 88 -26.55 8.69 -6.37
C ALA A 88 -26.75 8.00 -7.74
N ALA A 89 -25.99 8.40 -8.77
CA ALA A 89 -26.03 7.74 -10.07
C ALA A 89 -25.43 6.32 -10.03
N ALA A 90 -24.36 6.10 -9.27
CA ALA A 90 -23.72 4.78 -9.14
C ALA A 90 -24.64 3.75 -8.48
N LEU A 91 -25.34 4.13 -7.40
CA LEU A 91 -26.33 3.28 -6.72
C LEU A 91 -27.66 3.19 -7.49
N GLY A 92 -28.12 4.32 -8.02
CA GLY A 92 -29.45 4.51 -8.59
C GLY A 92 -30.59 4.33 -7.58
N GLY A 93 -31.83 4.52 -8.03
CA GLY A 93 -33.01 4.48 -7.16
C GLY A 93 -33.05 5.66 -6.18
N SER A 94 -33.92 5.55 -5.17
CA SER A 94 -34.08 6.52 -4.09
C SER A 94 -33.38 6.05 -2.80
N PRO A 95 -32.99 6.97 -1.90
CA PRO A 95 -32.29 6.62 -0.66
C PRO A 95 -33.03 5.62 0.23
N ASP A 96 -34.37 5.63 0.21
CA ASP A 96 -35.22 4.73 0.99
C ASP A 96 -35.14 3.26 0.50
N GLU A 97 -34.57 3.02 -0.68
CA GLU A 97 -34.36 1.69 -1.26
C GLU A 97 -32.98 1.10 -0.93
N TRP A 98 -32.08 1.90 -0.35
CA TRP A 98 -30.72 1.47 -0.07
C TRP A 98 -30.63 0.77 1.29
N ARG A 99 -29.97 -0.39 1.30
CA ARG A 99 -29.50 -1.02 2.53
C ARG A 99 -28.17 -0.39 2.91
N VAL A 100 -28.10 0.21 4.09
CA VAL A 100 -26.89 0.89 4.57
C VAL A 100 -26.41 0.19 5.83
N GLU A 101 -25.20 -0.35 5.79
CA GLU A 101 -24.61 -1.10 6.91
C GLU A 101 -23.19 -0.60 7.21
N GLU A 102 -22.87 -0.49 8.50
CA GLU A 102 -21.50 -0.18 8.90
C GLU A 102 -20.61 -1.41 8.71
N MET A 103 -19.50 -1.23 8.01
CA MET A 103 -18.48 -2.25 7.84
C MET A 103 -17.76 -2.48 9.18
N ARG A 104 -17.70 -3.75 9.58
CA ARG A 104 -16.95 -4.17 10.77
C ARG A 104 -15.46 -4.30 10.45
N GLY A 105 -14.61 -4.11 11.45
CA GLY A 105 -13.16 -4.40 11.36
C GLY A 105 -12.24 -3.22 11.02
N GLY A 106 -12.75 -2.07 10.56
CA GLY A 106 -11.92 -0.89 10.31
C GLY A 106 -11.31 -0.29 11.59
N VAL A 107 -9.98 -0.15 11.64
CA VAL A 107 -9.28 0.35 12.84
C VAL A 107 -9.27 1.87 12.91
N ILE A 108 -8.97 2.55 11.79
CA ILE A 108 -8.72 4.00 11.78
C ILE A 108 -9.80 4.81 11.05
N ASN A 109 -10.68 4.18 10.27
CA ASN A 109 -11.72 4.85 9.50
C ASN A 109 -13.12 4.28 9.73
N LEU A 110 -14.12 5.13 9.51
CA LEU A 110 -15.51 4.73 9.34
C LEU A 110 -15.67 4.21 7.91
N ALA A 111 -16.41 3.12 7.74
CA ALA A 111 -16.68 2.52 6.44
C ALA A 111 -18.10 1.97 6.42
N TRP A 112 -18.84 2.27 5.36
CA TRP A 112 -20.25 1.94 5.22
C TRP A 112 -20.50 1.33 3.85
N SER A 113 -21.19 0.19 3.80
CA SER A 113 -21.74 -0.33 2.55
C SER A 113 -23.10 0.30 2.30
N LEU A 114 -23.35 0.65 1.04
CA LEU A 114 -24.66 1.01 0.52
C LEU A 114 -24.97 0.06 -0.62
N GLU A 115 -26.08 -0.66 -0.52
CA GLU A 115 -26.49 -1.64 -1.50
C GLU A 115 -27.93 -1.41 -1.92
N ARG A 116 -28.18 -1.37 -3.24
CA ARG A 116 -29.54 -1.49 -3.75
C ARG A 116 -29.82 -2.96 -4.05
N PRO A 117 -30.89 -3.58 -3.50
CA PRO A 117 -31.25 -4.95 -3.83
C PRO A 117 -31.33 -5.18 -5.36
N GLY A 118 -30.56 -6.14 -5.87
CA GLY A 118 -30.47 -6.45 -7.30
C GLY A 118 -29.78 -5.37 -8.16
N GLY A 119 -29.08 -4.42 -7.54
CA GLY A 119 -28.40 -3.30 -8.18
C GLY A 119 -26.91 -3.22 -7.83
N ALA A 120 -26.36 -2.02 -8.00
CA ALA A 120 -24.97 -1.72 -7.67
C ALA A 120 -24.78 -1.53 -6.16
N ALA A 121 -23.52 -1.60 -5.74
CA ALA A 121 -23.11 -1.43 -4.36
C ALA A 121 -21.91 -0.47 -4.26
N VAL A 122 -21.91 0.38 -3.26
CA VAL A 122 -20.90 1.42 -3.02
C VAL A 122 -20.39 1.31 -1.60
N LEU A 123 -19.08 1.44 -1.43
CA LEU A 123 -18.42 1.62 -0.14
C LEU A 123 -18.17 3.13 0.05
N VAL A 124 -18.60 3.68 1.19
CA VAL A 124 -18.29 5.04 1.64
C VAL A 124 -17.37 4.95 2.84
N LYS A 125 -16.14 5.44 2.69
CA LYS A 125 -15.10 5.45 3.71
C LYS A 125 -14.83 6.89 4.14
N GLN A 126 -14.75 7.15 5.45
CA GLN A 126 -14.47 8.46 5.99
C GLN A 126 -13.35 8.39 7.04
N ALA A 127 -12.40 9.31 6.93
CA ALA A 127 -11.36 9.50 7.94
C ALA A 127 -11.83 10.49 9.02
N PRO A 128 -12.14 10.05 10.25
CA PRO A 128 -12.29 10.96 11.37
C PRO A 128 -10.92 11.56 11.77
N PRO A 129 -10.89 12.72 12.46
CA PRO A 129 -9.66 13.37 12.93
C PRO A 129 -8.99 12.65 14.12
N TYR A 130 -9.21 11.35 14.25
CA TYR A 130 -8.73 10.46 15.31
C TYR A 130 -8.73 9.00 14.82
N VAL A 131 -8.10 8.10 15.58
CA VAL A 131 -8.20 6.65 15.35
C VAL A 131 -9.58 6.15 15.74
N ARG A 132 -10.40 5.66 14.79
CA ARG A 132 -11.77 5.17 15.05
C ARG A 132 -11.86 4.23 16.25
N ALA A 133 -10.99 3.23 16.34
CA ALA A 133 -11.03 2.20 17.38
C ALA A 133 -10.78 2.74 18.81
N VAL A 134 -10.16 3.92 18.95
CA VAL A 134 -9.85 4.55 20.24
C VAL A 134 -10.77 5.74 20.52
N GLY A 135 -11.12 6.50 19.48
CA GLY A 135 -11.93 7.71 19.58
C GLY A 135 -11.10 8.99 19.71
N PRO A 136 -11.75 10.14 20.00
CA PRO A 136 -11.14 11.47 19.95
C PRO A 136 -9.91 11.70 20.85
N SER A 137 -9.65 10.82 21.81
CA SER A 137 -8.47 10.87 22.69
C SER A 137 -7.17 10.51 21.98
N PHE A 138 -7.23 9.93 20.78
CA PHE A 138 -6.07 9.59 19.95
C PHE A 138 -6.16 10.28 18.58
N PRO A 139 -5.68 11.54 18.46
CA PRO A 139 -5.76 12.31 17.23
C PRO A 139 -5.01 11.65 16.06
N LEU A 140 -5.56 11.78 14.86
CA LEU A 140 -4.94 11.28 13.64
C LEU A 140 -5.41 12.10 12.44
N SER A 141 -4.49 12.59 11.62
CA SER A 141 -4.80 13.45 10.48
C SER A 141 -5.75 12.79 9.47
N THR A 142 -6.75 13.54 9.02
CA THR A 142 -7.70 13.13 7.97
C THR A 142 -7.07 13.10 6.56
N GLU A 143 -5.86 13.64 6.41
CA GLU A 143 -5.11 13.66 5.13
C GLU A 143 -4.88 12.26 4.56
N ARG A 144 -4.90 11.21 5.40
CA ARG A 144 -4.83 9.81 4.95
C ARG A 144 -5.89 9.46 3.91
N MET A 145 -7.07 10.11 3.94
CA MET A 145 -8.11 9.88 2.93
C MET A 145 -7.78 10.53 1.58
N ARG A 146 -7.08 11.68 1.60
CA ARG A 146 -6.56 12.31 0.38
C ARG A 146 -5.51 11.43 -0.28
N VAL A 147 -4.61 10.89 0.55
CA VAL A 147 -3.55 9.95 0.15
C VAL A 147 -4.16 8.69 -0.47
N GLU A 148 -5.13 8.07 0.22
CA GLU A 148 -5.83 6.88 -0.29
C GLU A 148 -6.48 7.15 -1.65
N ALA A 149 -7.23 8.24 -1.78
CA ALA A 149 -7.87 8.61 -3.04
C ALA A 149 -6.85 8.85 -4.17
N ALA A 150 -5.72 9.48 -3.88
CA ALA A 150 -4.66 9.74 -4.86
C ALA A 150 -3.93 8.45 -5.28
N ALA A 151 -3.57 7.60 -4.32
CA ALA A 151 -2.92 6.32 -4.56
C ALA A 151 -3.82 5.38 -5.36
N MET A 152 -5.10 5.27 -4.98
CA MET A 152 -6.08 4.47 -5.72
C MET A 152 -6.26 4.95 -7.16
N ARG A 153 -6.31 6.27 -7.43
CA ARG A 153 -6.39 6.78 -8.81
C ARG A 153 -5.19 6.35 -9.64
N LEU A 154 -3.98 6.48 -9.09
CA LEU A 154 -2.75 6.08 -9.79
C LEU A 154 -2.73 4.57 -10.02
N ALA A 155 -2.94 3.78 -8.97
CA ALA A 155 -2.87 2.34 -9.03
C ALA A 155 -3.97 1.73 -9.91
N HIS A 156 -5.19 2.28 -9.89
CA HIS A 156 -6.27 1.90 -10.82
C HIS A 156 -5.93 2.22 -12.27
N ALA A 157 -5.32 3.38 -12.55
CA ALA A 157 -4.90 3.72 -13.91
C ALA A 157 -3.84 2.74 -14.47
N LEU A 158 -3.00 2.19 -13.59
CA LEU A 158 -1.96 1.21 -13.93
C LEU A 158 -2.50 -0.23 -14.00
N SER A 159 -3.44 -0.58 -13.12
CA SER A 159 -4.02 -1.92 -13.02
C SER A 159 -5.51 -1.86 -12.65
N PRO A 160 -6.39 -1.55 -13.62
CA PRO A 160 -7.81 -1.34 -13.35
C PRO A 160 -8.57 -2.61 -12.95
N GLY A 161 -7.98 -3.79 -13.23
CA GLY A 161 -8.50 -5.09 -12.80
C GLY A 161 -8.01 -5.54 -11.42
N CYS A 162 -7.16 -4.77 -10.75
CA CYS A 162 -6.61 -5.11 -9.43
C CYS A 162 -6.77 -4.03 -8.38
N VAL A 163 -7.25 -2.84 -8.73
CA VAL A 163 -7.55 -1.76 -7.79
C VAL A 163 -8.87 -1.12 -8.21
N PRO A 164 -9.87 -0.96 -7.34
CA PRO A 164 -11.15 -0.39 -7.75
C PRO A 164 -11.02 1.12 -8.05
N PRO A 165 -11.82 1.66 -8.97
CA PRO A 165 -11.81 3.08 -9.27
C PRO A 165 -12.42 3.87 -8.10
N PRO A 166 -11.81 4.97 -7.65
CA PRO A 166 -12.49 5.89 -6.75
C PRO A 166 -13.61 6.61 -7.50
N LEU A 167 -14.84 6.54 -6.99
CA LEU A 167 -16.02 7.18 -7.58
C LEU A 167 -16.12 8.65 -7.17
N HIS A 168 -15.73 8.96 -5.93
CA HIS A 168 -15.83 10.29 -5.36
C HIS A 168 -14.80 10.48 -4.25
N TYR A 169 -14.26 11.69 -4.15
CA TYR A 169 -13.47 12.12 -3.00
C TYR A 169 -13.90 13.53 -2.63
N ASP A 170 -14.32 13.71 -1.38
CA ASP A 170 -14.62 15.00 -0.78
C ASP A 170 -13.53 15.36 0.23
N ALA A 171 -12.73 16.36 -0.12
CA ALA A 171 -11.67 16.88 0.74
C ALA A 171 -12.21 17.58 1.99
N ALA A 172 -13.39 18.22 1.92
CA ALA A 172 -13.95 18.96 3.05
C ALA A 172 -14.40 18.02 4.18
N ASN A 173 -14.96 16.87 3.83
CA ASN A 173 -15.44 15.87 4.80
C ASN A 173 -14.50 14.66 4.96
N ALA A 174 -13.38 14.62 4.23
CA ALA A 174 -12.46 13.50 4.17
C ALA A 174 -13.18 12.16 3.88
N VAL A 175 -14.04 12.18 2.85
CA VAL A 175 -14.83 11.03 2.40
C VAL A 175 -14.29 10.53 1.07
N LEU A 176 -14.08 9.23 0.97
CA LEU A 176 -13.78 8.50 -0.27
C LEU A 176 -14.89 7.48 -0.50
N ALA A 177 -15.42 7.44 -1.72
CA ALA A 177 -16.36 6.43 -2.13
C ALA A 177 -15.85 5.66 -3.35
N MET A 178 -16.10 4.36 -3.36
CA MET A 178 -15.63 3.41 -4.37
C MET A 178 -16.67 2.29 -4.57
N PRO A 179 -16.62 1.49 -5.64
CA PRO A 179 -17.48 0.32 -5.77
C PRO A 179 -17.24 -0.64 -4.59
N LEU A 180 -18.33 -1.15 -4.00
CA LEU A 180 -18.22 -2.28 -3.09
C LEU A 180 -18.02 -3.53 -3.94
N LEU A 181 -16.93 -4.26 -3.70
CA LEU A 181 -16.63 -5.48 -4.45
C LEU A 181 -17.62 -6.57 -4.03
N PRO A 182 -18.40 -7.13 -4.97
CA PRO A 182 -19.45 -8.08 -4.63
C PRO A 182 -18.86 -9.46 -4.28
N PRO A 183 -19.66 -10.30 -3.59
CA PRO A 183 -19.37 -11.73 -3.49
C PRO A 183 -19.00 -12.33 -4.86
N PRO A 184 -18.05 -13.27 -4.91
CA PRO A 184 -17.51 -14.04 -3.80
C PRO A 184 -16.23 -13.45 -3.15
N HIS A 185 -15.86 -12.20 -3.44
CA HIS A 185 -14.60 -11.64 -2.92
C HIS A 185 -14.56 -11.58 -1.39
N LEU A 186 -13.47 -12.03 -0.79
CA LEU A 186 -13.19 -11.95 0.64
C LEU A 186 -11.71 -11.68 0.89
N PRO A 187 -11.32 -11.24 2.11
CA PRO A 187 -9.92 -11.02 2.44
C PRO A 187 -9.07 -12.27 2.19
N LEU A 188 -7.85 -12.08 1.65
CA LEU A 188 -6.90 -13.16 1.39
C LEU A 188 -6.64 -13.95 2.68
N THR A 189 -6.52 -13.29 3.83
CA THR A 189 -6.38 -13.99 5.11
C THR A 189 -7.52 -14.99 5.36
N ASP A 190 -8.76 -14.61 5.05
CA ASP A 190 -9.94 -15.45 5.25
C ASP A 190 -9.96 -16.62 4.24
N ALA A 191 -9.66 -16.35 2.97
CA ALA A 191 -9.54 -17.40 1.96
C ALA A 191 -8.46 -18.43 2.32
N LEU A 192 -7.32 -17.98 2.84
CA LEU A 192 -6.22 -18.85 3.28
C LEU A 192 -6.59 -19.66 4.53
N ARG A 193 -7.27 -19.05 5.50
CA ARG A 193 -7.84 -19.78 6.66
C ARG A 193 -8.71 -20.93 6.19
N ASP A 194 -9.54 -20.69 5.18
CA ASP A 194 -10.52 -21.65 4.67
C ASP A 194 -9.90 -22.68 3.71
N GLY A 195 -8.59 -22.59 3.45
CA GLY A 195 -7.83 -23.60 2.73
C GLY A 195 -7.62 -23.32 1.24
N ALA A 196 -7.93 -22.11 0.78
CA ALA A 196 -7.76 -21.74 -0.61
C ALA A 196 -6.28 -21.74 -1.05
N THR A 197 -6.06 -22.10 -2.30
CA THR A 197 -4.82 -21.86 -3.05
C THR A 197 -5.16 -21.01 -4.26
N LEU A 198 -4.38 -19.97 -4.54
CA LEU A 198 -4.70 -18.95 -5.54
C LEU A 198 -3.57 -18.83 -6.56
N PRO A 199 -3.49 -19.71 -7.58
CA PRO A 199 -2.34 -19.77 -8.49
C PRO A 199 -2.04 -18.45 -9.23
N ALA A 200 -3.05 -17.64 -9.52
CA ALA A 200 -2.88 -16.35 -10.19
C ALA A 200 -2.35 -15.22 -9.29
N LEU A 201 -2.50 -15.35 -7.96
CA LEU A 201 -2.20 -14.30 -6.98
C LEU A 201 -0.78 -13.74 -7.09
N PRO A 202 0.29 -14.57 -7.12
CA PRO A 202 1.66 -14.04 -7.09
C PRO A 202 1.98 -13.17 -8.31
N ARG A 203 1.56 -13.60 -9.51
CA ARG A 203 1.80 -12.85 -10.74
C ARG A 203 0.92 -11.60 -10.86
N ALA A 204 -0.35 -11.68 -10.47
CA ALA A 204 -1.25 -10.52 -10.49
C ALA A 204 -0.73 -9.40 -9.57
N LEU A 205 -0.28 -9.78 -8.36
CA LEU A 205 0.32 -8.82 -7.43
C LEU A 205 1.67 -8.30 -7.93
N ALA A 206 2.51 -9.18 -8.48
CA ALA A 206 3.80 -8.78 -9.05
C ALA A 206 3.65 -7.71 -10.14
N ALA A 207 2.67 -7.90 -11.03
CA ALA A 207 2.39 -6.95 -12.11
C ALA A 207 1.91 -5.60 -11.61
N LEU A 208 1.00 -5.59 -10.62
CA LEU A 208 0.56 -4.36 -9.97
C LEU A 208 1.75 -3.60 -9.35
N LEU A 209 2.57 -4.29 -8.55
CA LEU A 209 3.71 -3.68 -7.86
C LEU A 209 4.78 -3.18 -8.83
N ALA A 210 5.14 -3.98 -9.84
CA ALA A 210 6.11 -3.56 -10.85
C ALA A 210 5.65 -2.33 -11.65
N ALA A 211 4.37 -2.29 -12.04
CA ALA A 211 3.79 -1.13 -12.71
C ALA A 211 3.79 0.12 -11.83
N LEU A 212 3.39 -0.03 -10.56
CA LEU A 212 3.39 1.06 -9.58
C LEU A 212 4.80 1.61 -9.33
N TYR A 213 5.75 0.73 -9.06
CA TYR A 213 7.14 1.10 -8.78
C TYR A 213 7.81 1.76 -9.99
N GLY A 214 7.59 1.21 -11.18
CA GLY A 214 8.08 1.81 -12.41
C GLY A 214 7.52 3.21 -12.63
N ALA A 215 6.19 3.36 -12.59
CA ALA A 215 5.50 4.62 -12.89
C ALA A 215 5.74 5.73 -11.85
N SER A 216 6.01 5.37 -10.59
CA SER A 216 6.27 6.32 -9.51
C SER A 216 7.76 6.63 -9.31
N SER A 217 8.67 5.88 -9.92
CA SER A 217 10.11 6.12 -9.78
C SER A 217 10.56 7.48 -10.34
N GLU A 218 11.66 8.02 -9.80
CA GLU A 218 12.29 9.22 -10.34
C GLU A 218 12.68 9.07 -11.82
N ALA A 219 13.07 7.86 -12.24
CA ALA A 219 13.37 7.57 -13.65
C ALA A 219 12.15 7.73 -14.58
N ALA A 220 10.92 7.55 -14.07
CA ALA A 220 9.70 7.76 -14.85
C ALA A 220 9.20 9.21 -14.79
N LEU A 221 9.30 9.86 -13.62
CA LEU A 221 8.72 11.17 -13.37
C LEU A 221 9.68 12.33 -13.70
N GLY A 222 10.98 12.09 -13.61
CA GLY A 222 12.02 13.11 -13.55
C GLY A 222 12.12 13.76 -12.15
N PRO A 223 13.26 14.38 -11.79
CA PRO A 223 13.56 14.81 -10.42
C PRO A 223 12.53 15.78 -9.83
N GLU A 224 12.06 16.74 -10.63
CA GLU A 224 11.16 17.80 -10.15
C GLU A 224 9.75 17.26 -9.88
N ALA A 225 9.21 16.41 -10.78
CA ALA A 225 7.90 15.82 -10.59
C ALA A 225 7.92 14.74 -9.50
N HIS A 226 9.02 14.00 -9.39
CA HIS A 226 9.25 13.06 -8.29
C HIS A 226 9.26 13.76 -6.93
N ALA A 227 10.02 14.86 -6.78
CA ALA A 227 10.04 15.63 -5.54
C ALA A 227 8.67 16.19 -5.14
N ARG A 228 7.87 16.64 -6.12
CA ARG A 228 6.46 17.02 -5.89
C ARG A 228 5.62 15.83 -5.44
N ALA A 229 5.72 14.69 -6.12
CA ALA A 229 4.96 13.50 -5.75
C ALA A 229 5.31 13.01 -4.33
N VAL A 230 6.59 13.06 -3.95
CA VAL A 230 7.03 12.77 -2.57
C VAL A 230 6.35 13.70 -1.56
N ALA A 231 6.24 15.00 -1.87
CA ALA A 231 5.55 15.96 -1.01
C ALA A 231 4.02 15.73 -0.97
N ASP A 232 3.42 15.45 -2.13
CA ASP A 232 1.98 15.24 -2.27
C ASP A 232 1.50 13.96 -1.55
N PHE A 233 2.35 12.94 -1.44
CA PHE A 233 2.08 11.70 -0.72
C PHE A 233 2.67 11.68 0.70
N ALA A 234 3.13 12.81 1.23
CA ALA A 234 3.61 12.88 2.60
C ALA A 234 2.49 12.54 3.60
N ASN A 235 2.74 11.54 4.45
CA ASN A 235 1.76 10.99 5.38
C ASN A 235 2.38 10.77 6.78
N ALA A 236 2.95 11.83 7.36
CA ALA A 236 3.88 11.75 8.48
C ALA A 236 3.29 11.05 9.73
N ASP A 237 2.04 11.35 10.11
CA ASP A 237 1.42 10.78 11.31
C ASP A 237 1.26 9.26 11.19
N ILE A 238 0.79 8.78 10.03
CA ILE A 238 0.60 7.37 9.74
C ILE A 238 1.95 6.65 9.63
N VAL A 239 2.91 7.25 8.93
CA VAL A 239 4.26 6.67 8.78
C VAL A 239 4.95 6.53 10.14
N ALA A 240 4.83 7.53 11.02
CA ALA A 240 5.40 7.49 12.36
C ALA A 240 4.71 6.46 13.26
N ALA A 241 3.38 6.38 13.22
CA ALA A 241 2.63 5.36 13.95
C ALA A 241 3.02 3.94 13.50
N ASN A 242 3.08 3.73 12.17
CA ASN A 242 3.48 2.46 11.61
C ASN A 242 4.94 2.11 11.92
N GLU A 243 5.85 3.09 11.89
CA GLU A 243 7.25 2.90 12.30
C GLU A 243 7.34 2.38 13.74
N GLN A 244 6.58 2.99 14.66
CA GLN A 244 6.56 2.57 16.06
C GLN A 244 6.07 1.12 16.20
N VAL A 245 4.98 0.76 15.54
CA VAL A 245 4.34 -0.55 15.69
C VAL A 245 5.09 -1.67 14.97
N VAL A 246 5.74 -1.38 13.84
CA VAL A 246 6.38 -2.39 12.98
C VAL A 246 7.88 -2.50 13.22
N LEU A 247 8.59 -1.38 13.38
CA LEU A 247 10.06 -1.35 13.35
C LEU A 247 10.73 -1.03 14.68
N VAL A 248 10.03 -0.38 15.62
CA VAL A 248 10.63 0.06 16.90
C VAL A 248 10.14 -0.77 18.08
N GLY A 249 8.83 -0.79 18.34
CA GLY A 249 8.22 -1.42 19.50
C GLY A 249 8.57 -2.90 19.67
N PRO A 250 8.33 -3.77 18.67
CA PRO A 250 8.63 -5.21 18.73
C PRO A 250 10.11 -5.54 19.01
N PHE A 251 11.00 -4.58 18.81
CA PHE A 251 12.45 -4.70 18.96
C PHE A 251 12.99 -3.92 20.16
N THR A 252 12.09 -3.36 20.98
CA THR A 252 12.38 -2.63 22.21
C THR A 252 11.78 -3.41 23.38
N PRO A 253 12.60 -4.08 24.21
CA PRO A 253 12.11 -5.02 25.23
C PRO A 253 11.04 -4.49 26.17
N ASP A 254 11.15 -3.21 26.56
CA ASP A 254 10.26 -2.56 27.52
C ASP A 254 9.13 -1.76 26.84
N ASP A 255 8.90 -1.94 25.53
CA ASP A 255 7.79 -1.27 24.85
C ASP A 255 6.43 -1.79 25.37
N PRO A 256 5.53 -0.89 25.81
CA PRO A 256 4.26 -1.29 26.41
C PRO A 256 3.28 -1.94 25.41
N GLY A 257 3.52 -1.79 24.11
CA GLY A 257 2.73 -2.44 23.06
C GLY A 257 3.11 -3.90 22.83
N ASN A 258 4.21 -4.39 23.42
CA ASN A 258 4.62 -5.77 23.23
C ASN A 258 3.83 -6.73 24.12
N ALA A 259 3.34 -7.81 23.51
CA ALA A 259 2.65 -8.90 24.20
C ALA A 259 2.87 -10.21 23.44
N TRP A 260 3.30 -11.25 24.14
CA TRP A 260 3.52 -12.58 23.56
C TRP A 260 3.14 -13.70 24.55
N LEU A 261 2.97 -14.91 24.03
CA LEU A 261 2.69 -16.09 24.86
C LEU A 261 3.90 -16.42 25.75
N PRO A 262 3.73 -16.71 27.06
CA PRO A 262 4.85 -17.01 27.96
C PRO A 262 5.80 -18.11 27.46
N GLN A 263 5.28 -19.08 26.71
CA GLN A 263 6.02 -20.19 26.09
C GLN A 263 7.03 -19.74 25.03
N LEU A 264 6.96 -18.48 24.58
CA LEU A 264 7.82 -17.87 23.57
C LEU A 264 8.89 -16.95 24.17
N ASP A 265 8.95 -16.78 25.50
CA ASP A 265 9.91 -15.87 26.14
C ASP A 265 11.37 -16.14 25.73
N ALA A 266 11.75 -17.42 25.65
CA ALA A 266 13.07 -17.80 25.17
C ALA A 266 13.31 -17.47 23.69
N ASP A 267 12.30 -17.63 22.83
CA ASP A 267 12.39 -17.34 21.40
C ASP A 267 12.48 -15.81 21.17
N VAL A 268 11.71 -15.01 21.91
CA VAL A 268 11.76 -13.53 21.88
C VAL A 268 13.11 -13.00 22.39
N ARG A 269 13.57 -13.47 23.55
CA ARG A 269 14.89 -13.09 24.08
C ARG A 269 16.01 -13.45 23.12
N ALA A 270 15.91 -14.59 22.45
CA ALA A 270 16.91 -15.00 21.48
C ALA A 270 16.90 -14.14 20.21
N LEU A 271 15.74 -13.59 19.79
CA LEU A 271 15.68 -12.59 18.72
C LEU A 271 16.39 -11.30 19.15
N TRP A 272 16.09 -10.77 20.34
CA TRP A 272 16.68 -9.52 20.83
C TRP A 272 18.18 -9.64 21.14
N ALA A 273 18.65 -10.81 21.58
CA ALA A 273 20.07 -11.08 21.85
C ALA A 273 20.91 -11.29 20.58
N ASP A 274 20.28 -11.52 19.41
CA ASP A 274 20.98 -11.73 18.15
C ASP A 274 21.47 -10.40 17.57
N ALA A 275 22.76 -10.13 17.73
CA ALA A 275 23.38 -8.88 17.29
C ALA A 275 23.28 -8.66 15.76
N ALA A 276 23.31 -9.73 14.97
CA ALA A 276 23.17 -9.63 13.51
C ALA A 276 21.73 -9.26 13.14
N ALA A 277 20.75 -9.91 13.76
CA ALA A 277 19.34 -9.59 13.56
C ALA A 277 19.02 -8.14 13.95
N MET A 278 19.42 -7.71 15.14
CA MET A 278 19.19 -6.33 15.61
C MET A 278 19.94 -5.29 14.76
N SER A 279 21.07 -5.66 14.17
CA SER A 279 21.75 -4.80 13.20
C SER A 279 20.99 -4.67 11.88
N ALA A 280 20.34 -5.74 11.41
CA ALA A 280 19.48 -5.68 10.23
C ALA A 280 18.25 -4.81 10.47
N VAL A 281 17.62 -4.92 11.64
CA VAL A 281 16.49 -4.06 12.05
C VAL A 281 16.90 -2.58 12.01
N ARG A 282 18.06 -2.21 12.58
CA ARG A 282 18.54 -0.82 12.54
C ARG A 282 18.81 -0.30 11.12
N ARG A 283 19.35 -1.15 10.23
CA ARG A 283 19.56 -0.77 8.81
C ARG A 283 18.23 -0.58 8.09
N ALA A 284 17.29 -1.51 8.27
CA ALA A 284 15.94 -1.43 7.71
C ALA A 284 15.19 -0.19 8.19
N LEU A 285 15.31 0.18 9.47
CA LEU A 285 14.76 1.42 10.02
C LEU A 285 15.37 2.66 9.36
N GLY A 286 16.69 2.67 9.15
CA GLY A 286 17.37 3.73 8.39
C GLY A 286 16.80 3.87 6.98
N LEU A 287 16.70 2.75 6.25
CA LEU A 287 16.16 2.69 4.90
C LEU A 287 14.70 3.15 4.83
N TYR A 288 13.85 2.68 5.75
CA TYR A 288 12.44 3.07 5.86
C TYR A 288 12.29 4.60 6.03
N ARG A 289 13.13 5.21 6.88
CA ARG A 289 13.11 6.65 7.13
C ARG A 289 13.64 7.47 5.95
N SER A 290 14.68 6.99 5.26
CA SER A 290 15.40 7.78 4.24
C SER A 290 14.97 7.55 2.80
N SER A 291 14.48 6.34 2.46
CA SER A 291 14.18 6.00 1.07
C SER A 291 12.92 6.72 0.58
N ARG A 292 12.99 7.27 -0.62
CA ARG A 292 11.86 7.87 -1.35
C ARG A 292 11.83 7.36 -2.78
N GLU A 293 12.20 6.10 -3.01
CA GLU A 293 12.49 5.60 -4.37
C GLU A 293 11.23 5.41 -5.24
N VAL A 294 10.12 4.97 -4.63
CA VAL A 294 8.85 4.69 -5.31
C VAL A 294 7.67 4.90 -4.36
N LEU A 295 6.47 5.06 -4.92
CA LEU A 295 5.23 4.99 -4.16
C LEU A 295 4.97 3.54 -3.72
N ILE A 296 4.82 3.34 -2.42
CA ILE A 296 4.46 2.05 -1.81
C ILE A 296 3.08 2.15 -1.15
N HIS A 297 2.39 1.03 -1.05
CA HIS A 297 1.13 0.89 -0.32
C HIS A 297 1.34 1.08 1.19
N HIS A 298 2.47 0.58 1.71
CA HIS A 298 2.93 0.79 3.08
C HIS A 298 2.07 0.11 4.18
N ASP A 299 1.11 -0.72 3.77
CA ASP A 299 0.35 -1.63 4.65
C ASP A 299 -0.13 -2.86 3.85
N LEU A 300 0.73 -3.38 2.99
CA LEU A 300 0.36 -4.47 2.08
C LEU A 300 0.42 -5.83 2.82
N HIS A 301 -0.71 -6.24 3.39
CA HIS A 301 -0.89 -7.56 4.01
C HIS A 301 -2.18 -8.24 3.52
N GLY A 302 -2.36 -9.52 3.82
CA GLY A 302 -3.52 -10.31 3.32
C GLY A 302 -4.91 -9.81 3.76
N GLY A 303 -4.99 -8.83 4.67
CA GLY A 303 -6.25 -8.17 5.02
C GLY A 303 -6.66 -7.10 4.00
N ASN A 304 -5.69 -6.49 3.31
CA ASN A 304 -5.89 -5.43 2.32
C ASN A 304 -5.93 -5.97 0.88
N ILE A 305 -5.99 -7.29 0.73
CA ILE A 305 -6.10 -7.98 -0.56
C ILE A 305 -7.39 -8.79 -0.52
N LEU A 306 -8.37 -8.46 -1.37
CA LEU A 306 -9.55 -9.30 -1.59
C LEU A 306 -9.31 -10.25 -2.77
N VAL A 307 -9.81 -11.47 -2.67
CA VAL A 307 -9.63 -12.52 -3.66
C VAL A 307 -10.91 -13.29 -3.89
N ASP A 308 -11.07 -13.86 -5.08
CA ASP A 308 -12.09 -14.86 -5.39
C ASP A 308 -11.46 -16.27 -5.30
N PRO A 309 -11.78 -17.11 -4.29
CA PRO A 309 -11.24 -18.46 -4.17
C PRO A 309 -11.62 -19.40 -5.32
N GLY A 310 -12.69 -19.09 -6.05
CA GLY A 310 -13.16 -19.87 -7.20
C GLY A 310 -12.64 -19.36 -8.55
N GLY A 311 -11.89 -18.26 -8.56
CA GLY A 311 -11.44 -17.58 -9.77
C GLY A 311 -10.03 -17.00 -9.66
N ASP A 312 -9.69 -16.11 -10.59
CA ASP A 312 -8.37 -15.50 -10.71
C ASP A 312 -8.36 -14.01 -10.31
N SER A 313 -9.46 -13.49 -9.77
CA SER A 313 -9.58 -12.06 -9.42
C SER A 313 -8.95 -11.73 -8.08
N MET A 314 -8.23 -10.62 -8.03
CA MET A 314 -7.59 -10.05 -6.85
C MET A 314 -7.77 -8.53 -6.87
N TRP A 315 -8.10 -7.94 -5.72
CA TRP A 315 -8.20 -6.49 -5.55
C TRP A 315 -7.40 -6.02 -4.34
N VAL A 316 -6.54 -5.02 -4.53
CA VAL A 316 -5.78 -4.36 -3.46
C VAL A 316 -6.50 -3.10 -3.03
N LEU A 317 -6.83 -3.01 -1.75
CA LEU A 317 -7.61 -1.96 -1.12
C LEU A 317 -6.81 -1.25 -0.02
N ASP A 318 -7.39 -0.21 0.57
CA ASP A 318 -6.86 0.44 1.77
C ASP A 318 -5.49 1.13 1.61
N TRP A 319 -5.38 1.96 0.58
CA TRP A 319 -4.16 2.69 0.23
C TRP A 319 -3.87 3.90 1.15
N GLU A 320 -4.45 3.94 2.34
CA GLU A 320 -4.40 5.12 3.21
C GLU A 320 -3.03 5.34 3.89
N PHE A 321 -2.18 4.32 3.89
CA PHE A 321 -0.80 4.38 4.36
C PHE A 321 0.17 4.79 3.26
N ALA A 322 -0.28 4.90 2.01
CA ALA A 322 0.60 5.06 0.86
C ALA A 322 1.53 6.27 1.01
N THR A 323 2.81 6.06 0.69
CA THR A 323 3.86 7.07 0.79
C THR A 323 5.01 6.71 -0.14
N TYR A 324 5.89 7.66 -0.43
CA TYR A 324 7.17 7.33 -1.05
C TYR A 324 8.10 6.68 -0.03
N GLY A 325 8.62 5.51 -0.37
CA GLY A 325 9.37 4.65 0.54
C GLY A 325 10.13 3.54 -0.20
N PRO A 326 10.74 2.59 0.54
CA PRO A 326 11.47 1.50 -0.07
C PRO A 326 10.53 0.41 -0.60
N ALA A 327 10.67 0.02 -1.87
CA ALA A 327 9.87 -1.04 -2.50
C ALA A 327 9.97 -2.38 -1.75
N SER A 328 11.13 -2.61 -1.11
CA SER A 328 11.39 -3.78 -0.28
C SER A 328 10.51 -3.87 0.96
N TYR A 329 9.91 -2.77 1.43
CA TYR A 329 8.98 -2.81 2.57
C TYR A 329 7.66 -3.50 2.20
N ASP A 330 7.03 -3.10 1.09
CA ASP A 330 5.80 -3.74 0.61
C ASP A 330 6.04 -5.21 0.25
N LEU A 331 7.12 -5.49 -0.49
CA LEU A 331 7.51 -6.86 -0.82
C LEU A 331 7.77 -7.70 0.43
N GLY A 332 8.41 -7.12 1.45
CA GLY A 332 8.66 -7.78 2.71
C GLY A 332 7.39 -8.04 3.52
N SER A 333 6.49 -7.06 3.57
CA SER A 333 5.20 -7.16 4.27
C SER A 333 4.32 -8.28 3.70
N VAL A 334 4.15 -8.32 2.37
CA VAL A 334 3.32 -9.36 1.76
C VAL A 334 4.00 -10.73 1.81
N SER A 335 5.34 -10.79 1.66
CA SER A 335 6.09 -12.04 1.82
C SER A 335 5.96 -12.58 3.24
N ALA A 336 6.01 -11.71 4.26
CA ALA A 336 5.76 -12.10 5.65
C ALA A 336 4.34 -12.66 5.83
N SER A 337 3.32 -12.00 5.26
CA SER A 337 1.95 -12.48 5.31
C SER A 337 1.79 -13.89 4.69
N LEU A 338 2.43 -14.16 3.56
CA LEU A 338 2.39 -15.47 2.89
C LEU A 338 3.17 -16.54 3.67
N LEU A 339 4.34 -16.22 4.21
CA LEU A 339 5.13 -17.14 5.04
C LEU A 339 4.42 -17.48 6.36
N LEU A 340 3.79 -16.51 7.01
CA LEU A 340 2.99 -16.74 8.21
C LEU A 340 1.77 -17.63 7.91
N ALA A 341 1.13 -17.44 6.75
CA ALA A 341 0.08 -18.35 6.29
C ALA A 341 0.63 -19.76 6.04
N ALA A 342 1.85 -19.90 5.48
CA ALA A 342 2.47 -21.20 5.27
C ALA A 342 2.71 -21.92 6.61
N VAL A 343 3.18 -21.18 7.62
CA VAL A 343 3.32 -21.66 9.00
C VAL A 343 1.96 -22.09 9.57
N ALA A 344 0.90 -21.30 9.39
CA ALA A 344 -0.45 -21.66 9.83
C ALA A 344 -0.97 -22.94 9.16
N ALA A 345 -0.75 -23.08 7.85
CA ALA A 345 -1.12 -24.28 7.11
C ALA A 345 -0.32 -25.51 7.59
N GLY A 346 0.98 -25.36 7.85
CA GLY A 346 1.84 -26.46 8.26
C GLY A 346 1.68 -26.93 9.72
N LEU A 347 1.36 -26.01 10.65
CA LEU A 347 1.39 -26.26 12.09
C LEU A 347 0.09 -25.92 12.83
N GLY A 348 -0.79 -25.13 12.23
CA GLY A 348 -1.95 -24.53 12.91
C GLY A 348 -3.08 -25.51 13.23
N GLY A 349 -2.99 -26.77 12.80
CA GLY A 349 -4.06 -27.76 12.99
C GLY A 349 -5.38 -27.34 12.35
N LEU A 350 -5.33 -26.48 11.32
CA LEU A 350 -6.51 -25.97 10.63
C LEU A 350 -7.24 -27.13 9.93
N PRO A 351 -8.59 -27.11 9.86
CA PRO A 351 -9.37 -28.17 9.24
C PRO A 351 -8.90 -28.48 7.81
N GLU A 352 -8.79 -29.76 7.44
CA GLU A 352 -8.45 -30.18 6.08
C GLU A 352 -9.72 -30.53 5.29
N ALA A 353 -9.87 -30.00 4.07
CA ALA A 353 -10.94 -30.42 3.17
C ALA A 353 -10.73 -31.85 2.60
N ALA A 354 -9.47 -32.29 2.52
CA ALA A 354 -9.06 -33.62 2.09
C ALA A 354 -7.69 -33.95 2.69
N PRO A 355 -7.32 -35.23 2.85
CA PRO A 355 -6.02 -35.61 3.39
C PRO A 355 -4.84 -34.89 2.70
N GLY A 356 -4.02 -34.23 3.52
CA GLY A 356 -2.83 -33.50 3.07
C GLY A 356 -3.11 -32.19 2.33
N ALA A 357 -4.36 -31.70 2.36
CA ALA A 357 -4.71 -30.41 1.76
C ALA A 357 -3.89 -29.26 2.37
N ARG A 358 -3.66 -29.27 3.69
CA ARG A 358 -2.89 -28.20 4.35
C ARG A 358 -1.42 -28.26 4.03
N ARG A 359 -0.85 -29.47 3.88
CA ARG A 359 0.51 -29.64 3.35
C ARG A 359 0.65 -29.05 1.94
N ARG A 360 -0.29 -29.35 1.04
CA ARG A 360 -0.28 -28.78 -0.33
C ARG A 360 -0.42 -27.26 -0.32
N GLN A 361 -1.28 -26.72 0.56
CA GLN A 361 -1.44 -25.27 0.73
C GLN A 361 -0.14 -24.63 1.25
N CYS A 362 0.52 -25.25 2.25
CA CYS A 362 1.82 -24.82 2.75
C CYS A 362 2.87 -24.79 1.63
N ASP A 363 2.98 -25.87 0.85
CA ASP A 363 3.93 -25.95 -0.27
C ASP A 363 3.64 -24.88 -1.34
N TRP A 364 2.35 -24.64 -1.65
CA TRP A 364 1.94 -23.56 -2.55
C TRP A 364 2.30 -22.18 -2.01
N LEU A 365 2.05 -21.88 -0.74
CA LEU A 365 2.38 -20.58 -0.12
C LEU A 365 3.90 -20.31 -0.14
N LEU A 366 4.69 -21.33 0.15
CA LEU A 366 6.15 -21.28 0.03
C LEU A 366 6.59 -20.99 -1.41
N GLY A 367 5.97 -21.64 -2.40
CA GLY A 367 6.18 -21.36 -3.82
C GLY A 367 5.72 -19.97 -4.26
N ALA A 368 4.60 -19.49 -3.73
CA ALA A 368 4.02 -18.19 -4.04
C ALA A 368 4.95 -17.03 -3.67
N VAL A 369 5.69 -17.14 -2.56
CA VAL A 369 6.71 -16.14 -2.19
C VAL A 369 7.85 -16.08 -3.20
N VAL A 370 8.30 -17.25 -3.70
CA VAL A 370 9.34 -17.31 -4.74
C VAL A 370 8.84 -16.70 -6.04
N GLU A 371 7.63 -17.08 -6.47
CA GLU A 371 7.03 -16.61 -7.72
C GLU A 371 6.75 -15.11 -7.69
N LEU A 372 6.20 -14.59 -6.59
CA LEU A 372 5.98 -13.15 -6.40
C LEU A 372 7.29 -12.37 -6.58
N TRP A 373 8.35 -12.80 -5.89
CA TRP A 373 9.65 -12.15 -5.97
C TRP A 373 10.25 -12.19 -7.38
N GLU A 374 10.30 -13.39 -7.98
CA GLU A 374 10.90 -13.59 -9.31
C GLU A 374 10.13 -12.79 -10.38
N ALA A 375 8.79 -12.81 -10.34
CA ALA A 375 7.94 -12.06 -11.25
C ALA A 375 8.08 -10.54 -11.07
N THR A 376 8.07 -10.02 -9.82
CA THR A 376 8.25 -8.58 -9.58
C THR A 376 9.61 -8.10 -10.11
N LEU A 377 10.70 -8.84 -9.84
CA LEU A 377 12.01 -8.49 -10.36
C LEU A 377 12.04 -8.46 -11.89
N GLU A 378 11.43 -9.45 -12.54
CA GLU A 378 11.41 -9.55 -13.99
C GLU A 378 10.61 -8.39 -14.62
N GLU A 379 9.42 -8.13 -14.11
CA GLU A 379 8.53 -7.09 -14.63
C GLU A 379 9.04 -5.70 -14.34
N TRP A 380 9.55 -5.45 -13.13
CA TRP A 380 10.09 -4.14 -12.78
C TRP A 380 11.39 -3.85 -13.55
N TRP A 381 12.22 -4.86 -13.78
CA TRP A 381 13.40 -4.71 -14.63
C TRP A 381 13.03 -4.35 -16.08
N ARG A 382 12.01 -5.01 -16.64
CA ARG A 382 11.48 -4.64 -17.97
C ARG A 382 11.02 -3.19 -18.01
N GLU A 383 10.33 -2.75 -16.96
CA GLU A 383 9.84 -1.38 -16.88
C GLU A 383 11.00 -0.36 -16.77
N LYS A 384 12.04 -0.65 -15.99
CA LYS A 384 13.27 0.15 -15.97
C LYS A 384 13.92 0.26 -17.35
N GLN A 385 14.05 -0.85 -18.08
CA GLN A 385 14.59 -0.85 -19.44
C GLN A 385 13.73 -0.01 -20.41
N ARG A 386 12.40 -0.11 -20.28
CA ARG A 386 11.44 0.66 -21.09
C ARG A 386 11.55 2.16 -20.85
N LEU A 387 11.90 2.58 -19.63
CA LEU A 387 12.09 3.99 -19.26
C LEU A 387 13.46 4.50 -19.75
N ALA A 388 14.54 3.73 -19.57
CA ALA A 388 15.87 4.10 -20.02
C ALA A 388 15.95 4.35 -21.54
N GLY A 389 15.16 3.63 -22.34
CA GLY A 389 15.07 3.84 -23.79
C GLY A 389 14.36 5.13 -24.22
N ARG A 390 13.78 5.92 -23.30
CA ARG A 390 13.10 7.20 -23.59
C ARG A 390 14.02 8.42 -23.47
N ASP A 391 15.15 8.29 -22.76
CA ASP A 391 16.10 9.38 -22.54
C ASP A 391 17.28 9.35 -23.54
N ASN A 392 17.58 10.54 -24.08
CA ASN A 392 18.63 10.92 -25.02
C ASN A 392 19.83 9.95 -25.14
N GLU A 393 20.06 9.38 -26.34
CA GLU A 393 21.05 8.34 -26.68
C GLU A 393 22.48 8.57 -26.16
N GLN A 394 22.86 9.82 -25.84
CA GLN A 394 24.20 10.18 -25.37
C GLN A 394 24.43 10.00 -23.88
N LEU A 395 23.41 10.13 -23.03
CA LEU A 395 23.55 9.92 -21.56
C LEU A 395 23.10 8.51 -21.16
N SER A 396 22.08 7.97 -21.83
CA SER A 396 21.61 6.60 -21.66
C SER A 396 22.67 5.57 -22.06
N SER A 397 23.51 5.82 -23.07
CA SER A 397 24.63 4.92 -23.39
C SER A 397 25.75 4.90 -22.34
N GLN A 398 25.85 5.91 -21.46
CA GLN A 398 26.85 5.97 -20.39
C GLN A 398 26.31 5.52 -19.01
N LEU A 399 25.00 5.67 -18.77
CA LEU A 399 24.34 5.33 -17.51
C LEU A 399 23.57 3.99 -17.55
N SER A 400 22.96 3.64 -18.69
CA SER A 400 22.20 2.37 -18.85
C SER A 400 23.10 1.16 -19.06
N SER A 401 24.40 1.37 -19.31
CA SER A 401 25.40 0.32 -19.43
C SER A 401 25.99 -0.14 -18.09
N GLY A 402 25.52 0.41 -16.94
CA GLY A 402 26.21 0.27 -15.65
C GLY A 402 25.43 -0.38 -14.49
N GLU A 403 24.09 -0.44 -14.50
CA GLU A 403 23.35 -1.09 -13.41
C GLU A 403 23.38 -2.62 -13.61
N ASP A 404 24.22 -3.30 -12.83
CA ASP A 404 24.25 -4.75 -12.80
C ASP A 404 22.94 -5.27 -12.19
N ARG A 405 22.07 -5.86 -13.04
CA ARG A 405 20.81 -6.47 -12.64
C ARG A 405 20.98 -7.43 -11.46
N ALA A 406 22.08 -8.20 -11.43
CA ALA A 406 22.34 -9.16 -10.37
C ALA A 406 22.64 -8.46 -9.05
N ALA A 407 23.47 -7.40 -9.07
CA ALA A 407 23.77 -6.60 -7.90
C ALA A 407 22.53 -5.86 -7.36
N TRP A 408 21.74 -5.24 -8.24
CA TRP A 408 20.48 -4.58 -7.89
C TRP A 408 19.49 -5.57 -7.27
N ALA A 409 19.26 -6.72 -7.91
CA ALA A 409 18.36 -7.75 -7.41
C ALA A 409 18.83 -8.31 -6.05
N ALA A 410 20.15 -8.48 -5.86
CA ALA A 410 20.70 -8.94 -4.59
C ALA A 410 20.50 -7.92 -3.46
N ALA A 411 20.70 -6.63 -3.73
CA ALA A 411 20.46 -5.56 -2.76
C ALA A 411 18.97 -5.47 -2.38
N LEU A 412 18.08 -5.41 -3.37
CA LEU A 412 16.64 -5.39 -3.13
C LEU A 412 16.18 -6.63 -2.35
N LEU A 413 16.74 -7.81 -2.65
CA LEU A 413 16.40 -9.03 -1.92
C LEU A 413 16.82 -8.95 -0.47
N ALA A 414 18.05 -8.49 -0.19
CA ALA A 414 18.54 -8.38 1.17
C ALA A 414 17.63 -7.49 2.04
N ASP A 415 17.22 -6.34 1.50
CA ASP A 415 16.30 -5.43 2.20
C ASP A 415 14.89 -6.05 2.34
N THR A 416 14.41 -6.72 1.29
CA THR A 416 13.10 -7.40 1.31
C THR A 416 13.05 -8.50 2.38
N LEU A 417 14.12 -9.29 2.51
CA LEU A 417 14.21 -10.32 3.55
C LEU A 417 14.31 -9.74 4.96
N ALA A 418 14.98 -8.59 5.12
CA ALA A 418 15.00 -7.88 6.40
C ALA A 418 13.59 -7.40 6.78
N PHE A 419 12.87 -6.72 5.87
CA PHE A 419 11.48 -6.32 6.12
C PHE A 419 10.55 -7.52 6.30
N THR A 420 10.77 -8.63 5.59
CA THR A 420 10.03 -9.88 5.81
C THR A 420 10.21 -10.37 7.25
N GLY A 421 11.45 -10.47 7.74
CA GLY A 421 11.72 -10.88 9.12
C GLY A 421 11.14 -9.92 10.15
N ILE A 422 11.21 -8.60 9.91
CA ILE A 422 10.60 -7.57 10.75
C ILE A 422 9.09 -7.76 10.84
N CYS A 423 8.41 -7.87 9.70
CA CYS A 423 6.97 -8.04 9.62
C CYS A 423 6.49 -9.37 10.20
N MET A 424 7.29 -10.44 10.13
CA MET A 424 6.99 -11.69 10.82
C MET A 424 7.10 -11.54 12.34
N ALA A 425 8.19 -10.96 12.84
CA ALA A 425 8.41 -10.80 14.28
C ALA A 425 7.40 -9.87 14.95
N ARG A 426 7.08 -8.72 14.31
CA ARG A 426 6.11 -7.76 14.85
C ARG A 426 4.71 -8.35 15.00
N LEU A 427 4.35 -9.31 14.15
CA LEU A 427 3.06 -10.01 14.18
C LEU A 427 3.00 -11.15 15.22
N VAL A 428 4.07 -11.34 16.00
CA VAL A 428 4.10 -12.26 17.15
C VAL A 428 4.34 -11.50 18.45
N VAL A 429 5.25 -10.53 18.45
CA VAL A 429 5.69 -9.81 19.67
C VAL A 429 4.92 -8.50 19.88
N GLY A 430 4.57 -7.81 18.80
CA GLY A 430 4.06 -6.45 18.86
C GLY A 430 2.57 -6.36 19.20
N MET A 431 2.04 -5.14 19.08
CA MET A 431 0.67 -4.78 19.46
C MET A 431 -0.42 -5.62 18.78
N HIS A 432 -0.15 -6.16 17.59
CA HIS A 432 -1.11 -6.93 16.82
C HIS A 432 -0.52 -8.29 16.45
N SER A 433 -1.23 -9.36 16.82
CA SER A 433 -0.89 -10.72 16.41
C SER A 433 -1.39 -11.04 15.01
N TYR A 434 -0.69 -11.92 14.29
CA TYR A 434 -1.16 -12.43 13.00
C TYR A 434 -2.53 -13.11 13.14
N GLN A 435 -3.51 -12.72 12.32
CA GLN A 435 -4.90 -13.13 12.49
C GLN A 435 -5.13 -14.64 12.50
N LEU A 436 -4.41 -15.40 11.66
CA LEU A 436 -4.55 -16.87 11.65
C LEU A 436 -4.00 -17.52 12.91
N PHE A 437 -3.01 -16.91 13.57
CA PHE A 437 -2.48 -17.41 14.84
C PHE A 437 -3.39 -16.99 16.00
N ALA A 438 -3.85 -15.74 16.00
CA ALA A 438 -4.76 -15.22 17.02
C ALA A 438 -6.13 -15.93 17.03
N GLY A 439 -6.57 -16.48 15.89
CA GLY A 439 -7.76 -17.31 15.80
C GLY A 439 -7.61 -18.69 16.44
N LEU A 440 -6.39 -19.12 16.79
CA LEU A 440 -6.14 -20.36 17.52
C LEU A 440 -6.20 -20.11 19.04
N PRO A 441 -6.71 -21.06 19.85
CA PRO A 441 -6.76 -20.90 21.30
C PRO A 441 -5.36 -20.68 21.91
N ASP A 442 -5.22 -19.76 22.88
CA ASP A 442 -3.94 -19.42 23.53
C ASP A 442 -3.20 -20.63 24.12
N GLN A 443 -3.93 -21.59 24.67
CA GLN A 443 -3.38 -22.81 25.28
C GLN A 443 -3.09 -23.91 24.24
N ALA A 444 -3.43 -23.70 22.97
CA ALA A 444 -3.21 -24.70 21.94
C ALA A 444 -1.72 -24.76 21.57
N ARG A 445 -1.16 -25.96 21.65
CA ARG A 445 0.21 -26.26 21.16
C ARG A 445 0.42 -25.76 19.73
N ALA A 446 -0.60 -25.91 18.87
CA ALA A 446 -0.58 -25.42 17.49
C ALA A 446 -0.23 -23.92 17.39
N ARG A 447 -0.83 -23.07 18.24
CA ARG A 447 -0.54 -21.62 18.23
C ARG A 447 0.89 -21.34 18.65
N VAL A 448 1.33 -21.95 19.75
CA VAL A 448 2.71 -21.80 20.26
C VAL A 448 3.73 -22.23 19.20
N ASP A 449 3.49 -23.36 18.52
CA ASP A 449 4.40 -23.85 17.49
C ASP A 449 4.38 -22.96 16.24
N CYS A 450 3.23 -22.44 15.82
CA CYS A 450 3.15 -21.44 14.75
C CYS A 450 3.95 -20.17 15.08
N GLU A 451 3.68 -19.54 16.22
CA GLU A 451 4.35 -18.29 16.62
C GLU A 451 5.85 -18.51 16.85
N ARG A 452 6.26 -19.67 17.39
CA ARG A 452 7.67 -20.06 17.51
C ARG A 452 8.34 -20.23 16.16
N ALA A 453 7.71 -20.92 15.21
CA ALA A 453 8.25 -21.07 13.85
C ALA A 453 8.43 -19.71 13.18
N ALA A 454 7.46 -18.80 13.37
CA ALA A 454 7.52 -17.44 12.85
C ALA A 454 8.69 -16.64 13.44
N LEU A 455 8.89 -16.64 14.76
CA LEU A 455 10.01 -15.95 15.41
C LEU A 455 11.38 -16.50 15.01
N ARG A 456 11.51 -17.83 14.91
CA ARG A 456 12.76 -18.47 14.50
C ARG A 456 13.09 -18.18 13.05
N THR A 457 12.09 -18.23 12.17
CA THR A 457 12.22 -17.83 10.76
C THR A 457 12.65 -16.37 10.68
N ALA A 458 11.94 -15.46 11.35
CA ALA A 458 12.24 -14.03 11.38
C ALA A 458 13.69 -13.75 11.83
N ARG A 459 14.13 -14.34 12.94
CA ARG A 459 15.51 -14.20 13.44
C ARG A 459 16.53 -14.66 12.40
N ARG A 460 16.31 -15.83 11.79
CA ARG A 460 17.22 -16.38 10.78
C ARG A 460 17.29 -15.51 9.52
N LEU A 461 16.17 -14.96 9.05
CA LEU A 461 16.15 -14.02 7.92
C LEU A 461 16.94 -12.75 8.24
N LEU A 462 16.69 -12.16 9.42
CA LEU A 462 17.36 -10.93 9.88
C LEU A 462 18.87 -11.13 10.11
N ALA A 463 19.29 -12.31 10.56
CA ALA A 463 20.69 -12.68 10.70
C ALA A 463 21.40 -12.95 9.36
N GLY A 464 20.73 -12.75 8.21
CA GLY A 464 21.28 -12.97 6.87
C GLY A 464 21.18 -14.41 6.38
N GLY A 465 20.42 -15.26 7.08
CA GLY A 465 20.13 -16.62 6.66
C GLY A 465 19.40 -16.65 5.30
N GLY A 466 19.81 -17.57 4.43
CA GLY A 466 19.16 -17.77 3.13
C GLY A 466 19.59 -16.81 2.03
N GLY A 467 20.18 -15.65 2.35
CA GLY A 467 20.59 -14.65 1.36
C GLY A 467 21.51 -15.18 0.26
N GLY A 468 22.45 -16.08 0.61
CA GLY A 468 23.35 -16.74 -0.36
C GLY A 468 22.66 -17.73 -1.32
N ARG A 469 21.38 -18.05 -1.10
CA ARG A 469 20.55 -18.93 -1.95
C ARG A 469 19.37 -18.18 -2.59
N GLY A 470 19.39 -16.84 -2.57
CA GLY A 470 18.29 -16.03 -3.06
C GLY A 470 17.01 -16.20 -2.24
N VAL A 471 15.85 -15.81 -2.81
CA VAL A 471 14.53 -15.93 -2.16
C VAL A 471 14.21 -17.38 -1.74
N ARG A 472 14.70 -18.37 -2.49
CA ARG A 472 14.54 -19.80 -2.17
C ARG A 472 15.20 -20.17 -0.84
N GLY A 473 16.28 -19.47 -0.45
CA GLY A 473 16.90 -19.62 0.86
C GLY A 473 15.98 -19.21 2.01
N ALA A 474 15.20 -18.15 1.84
CA ALA A 474 14.24 -17.68 2.85
C ALA A 474 13.08 -18.66 3.02
N VAL A 475 12.54 -19.15 1.91
CA VAL A 475 11.47 -20.15 1.91
C VAL A 475 11.94 -21.48 2.50
N ALA A 476 13.19 -21.89 2.23
CA ALA A 476 13.79 -23.07 2.84
C ALA A 476 13.91 -22.95 4.36
N ILE A 477 14.27 -21.77 4.89
CA ILE A 477 14.30 -21.52 6.34
C ILE A 477 12.93 -21.76 6.96
N ALA A 478 11.87 -21.18 6.38
CA ALA A 478 10.51 -21.38 6.87
C ALA A 478 10.09 -22.85 6.83
N ALA A 479 10.38 -23.54 5.71
CA ALA A 479 10.07 -24.96 5.56
C ALA A 479 10.80 -25.85 6.59
N GLU A 480 12.07 -25.55 6.89
CA GLU A 480 12.87 -26.24 7.91
C GLU A 480 12.26 -26.07 9.32
N GLU A 481 11.86 -24.84 9.70
CA GLU A 481 11.23 -24.58 11.01
C GLU A 481 9.86 -25.28 11.12
N ILE A 482 9.05 -25.24 10.05
CA ILE A 482 7.76 -25.96 9.98
C ILE A 482 7.97 -27.47 10.16
N ALA A 483 8.90 -28.05 9.39
CA ALA A 483 9.16 -29.49 9.46
C ALA A 483 9.67 -29.92 10.83
N ALA A 484 10.58 -29.15 11.44
CA ALA A 484 11.17 -29.45 12.73
C ALA A 484 10.13 -29.48 13.87
N LEU A 485 9.12 -28.60 13.81
CA LEU A 485 8.05 -28.57 14.82
C LEU A 485 6.95 -29.60 14.53
N ALA A 486 6.62 -29.85 13.27
CA ALA A 486 5.65 -30.88 12.88
C ALA A 486 6.10 -32.30 13.28
N SER A 487 7.42 -32.57 13.32
CA SER A 487 7.96 -33.87 13.70
C SER A 487 7.98 -34.16 15.21
N LYS A 488 7.68 -33.19 16.07
CA LYS A 488 7.70 -33.39 17.53
C LYS A 488 6.41 -34.08 18.00
N PRO A 489 6.49 -35.24 18.69
CA PRO A 489 5.30 -35.89 19.23
C PRO A 489 4.51 -34.92 20.13
N ALA A 490 3.19 -35.07 20.16
CA ALA A 490 2.35 -34.39 21.13
C ALA A 490 2.62 -35.04 22.49
N ASP A 491 3.38 -34.34 23.33
CA ASP A 491 3.58 -34.72 24.74
C ASP A 491 2.27 -34.59 25.53
#